data_AF-A0A818H2T3-F1
#
_entry.id   AF-A0A818H2T3-F1
#
_cell.length_a   1.000
_cell.length_b   1.000
_cell.length_c   1.000
_cell.angle_alpha   90.00
_cell.angle_beta   90.00
_cell.angle_gamma   90.00
#
_symmetry.space_group_name_H-M   'P 1'
#
loop_
_entity.id
_entity.type
_entity.pdbx_description
1 polymer ?
#
loop_
_entity_poly.entity_id
_entity_poly.type
_entity_poly.pdbx_seq_one_letter_code
_entity_poly.pdbx_strand_id
1 'polypeptide(L)'
;LLPKNSRTIDGQRHVHTAPVRIRRPENSLHKHHGDTKFAQSTIRDLKHIACTLGNEMVFYLSQDDKCRIPLGIPAAHKQAPLIMSMKIQIKLPGHDFAIATKHKLIPSVYGACIINDERVSYSDPTFAAVRSGKHDHSSTIAHANDFDTLVQLPEFEKVALLDGTVKPVVILSVDGGSDENPRYPKTIEAATSIFKKYNLDALFIVTNAPGRSAFNEVERRMAPLSHELSGLILPYDYYGNHLDDSGKTIDDALERRNFQRAGEAFSQIWAQLKIDNHPVVSRYIKPLIDNPAATPCVNECEHLLWASEHIHQSQYLLQVVRCNNTKCCKPWRSYYFQILNQRFIPAPVAYQVSKLGRIPSRFDANNSNFLNLFERLHLQKFFKEKLMMDFLPFDRYCLSLQQDIQRRLCAICGLYFSSIASMKRHKVLHSNRYKKKEMLINYNDDDDNDAGEPELAMNSNDHYQQEQVDNNSAPIIMNIFDFFKSDFEQVKENES
;
A
#
# COMPACT_ATOMS: atom_id res chain seq x y z
N LEU A 1 -9.34 -20.05 -35.40
CA LEU A 1 -10.00 -21.16 -36.12
C LEU A 1 -9.93 -20.85 -37.61
N LEU A 2 -9.32 -21.70 -38.44
CA LEU A 2 -9.35 -21.53 -39.90
C LEU A 2 -10.53 -22.36 -40.46
N PRO A 3 -11.31 -21.82 -41.41
CA PRO A 3 -12.37 -22.58 -42.06
C PRO A 3 -11.79 -23.73 -42.90
N LYS A 4 -12.55 -24.83 -43.03
CA LYS A 4 -12.15 -26.08 -43.71
C LYS A 4 -11.60 -25.88 -45.13
N ASN A 5 -11.95 -24.80 -45.82
CA ASN A 5 -11.58 -24.51 -47.21
C ASN A 5 -10.84 -23.17 -47.35
N SER A 6 -9.74 -22.97 -46.62
CA SER A 6 -8.95 -21.72 -46.60
C SER A 6 -8.27 -21.34 -47.92
N ARG A 7 -8.31 -22.21 -48.94
CA ARG A 7 -7.68 -22.00 -50.25
C ARG A 7 -8.65 -21.55 -51.35
N THR A 8 -9.95 -21.48 -51.08
CA THR A 8 -10.93 -20.98 -52.06
C THR A 8 -11.01 -19.45 -51.99
N ILE A 9 -11.39 -18.81 -53.11
CA ILE A 9 -11.56 -17.35 -53.20
C ILE A 9 -12.55 -16.84 -52.14
N ASP A 10 -13.64 -17.58 -51.88
CA ASP A 10 -14.61 -17.24 -50.83
C ASP A 10 -14.07 -17.46 -49.40
N GLY A 11 -13.15 -18.42 -49.21
CA GLY A 11 -12.45 -18.62 -47.94
C GLY A 11 -11.47 -17.50 -47.61
N GLN A 12 -10.86 -16.89 -48.63
CA GLN A 12 -9.99 -15.71 -48.47
C GLN A 12 -10.80 -14.44 -48.16
N ARG A 13 -12.05 -14.34 -48.64
CA ARG A 13 -12.96 -13.22 -48.32
C ARG A 13 -13.42 -13.17 -46.86
N HIS A 14 -13.32 -14.28 -46.12
CA HIS A 14 -13.79 -14.39 -44.73
C HIS A 14 -12.70 -14.10 -43.68
N VAL A 15 -11.48 -13.72 -44.07
CA VAL A 15 -10.48 -13.22 -43.12
C VAL A 15 -10.66 -11.72 -42.94
N HIS A 16 -11.78 -11.33 -42.33
CA HIS A 16 -11.82 -10.03 -41.68
C HIS A 16 -11.00 -10.16 -40.39
N THR A 17 -9.75 -9.67 -40.42
CA THR A 17 -9.05 -9.35 -39.17
C THR A 17 -9.90 -8.33 -38.43
N ALA A 18 -10.64 -8.80 -37.41
CA ALA A 18 -11.31 -7.91 -36.49
C ALA A 18 -10.20 -7.11 -35.77
N PRO A 19 -10.27 -5.76 -35.78
CA PRO A 19 -9.37 -4.97 -34.96
C PRO A 19 -9.75 -5.24 -33.50
N VAL A 20 -9.05 -6.17 -32.86
CA VAL A 20 -9.13 -6.33 -31.41
C VAL A 20 -8.40 -5.13 -30.83
N ARG A 21 -9.12 -4.02 -30.63
CA ARG A 21 -8.69 -3.01 -29.66
C ARG A 21 -8.75 -3.70 -28.31
N ILE A 22 -7.59 -3.83 -27.67
CA ILE A 22 -7.53 -4.16 -26.25
C ILE A 22 -8.42 -3.13 -25.55
N ARG A 23 -9.58 -3.59 -25.05
CA ARG A 23 -10.43 -2.76 -24.21
C ARG A 23 -9.53 -2.27 -23.09
N ARG A 24 -9.40 -0.95 -22.93
CA ARG A 24 -8.83 -0.39 -21.69
C ARG A 24 -9.57 -1.09 -20.55
N PRO A 25 -8.87 -1.57 -19.50
CA PRO A 25 -9.55 -2.12 -18.34
C PRO A 25 -10.64 -1.11 -17.95
N GLU A 26 -11.91 -1.52 -18.04
CA GLU A 26 -12.97 -0.68 -17.55
C GLU A 26 -12.70 -0.49 -16.07
N ASN A 27 -12.67 0.75 -15.58
CA ASN A 27 -12.59 1.08 -14.15
C ASN A 27 -13.84 0.61 -13.36
N SER A 28 -14.61 -0.34 -13.91
CA SER A 28 -15.87 -0.82 -13.38
C SER A 28 -15.58 -1.88 -12.31
N LEU A 29 -16.04 -1.59 -11.07
CA LEU A 29 -15.92 -2.36 -9.82
C LEU A 29 -14.73 -2.06 -8.90
N HIS A 30 -14.18 -0.84 -8.89
CA HIS A 30 -13.36 -0.43 -7.75
C HIS A 30 -14.25 -0.07 -6.55
N LYS A 31 -14.10 -0.80 -5.44
CA LYS A 31 -14.81 -0.50 -4.19
C LYS A 31 -14.45 0.92 -3.75
N HIS A 32 -15.45 1.79 -3.67
CA HIS A 32 -15.27 3.12 -3.11
C HIS A 32 -15.10 3.02 -1.59
N HIS A 33 -13.97 3.52 -1.08
CA HIS A 33 -13.73 3.65 0.36
C HIS A 33 -13.91 5.11 0.80
N GLY A 34 -14.58 5.33 1.94
CA GLY A 34 -14.86 6.69 2.46
C GLY A 34 -13.59 7.53 2.67
N ASP A 35 -12.49 6.88 3.04
CA ASP A 35 -11.21 7.55 3.29
C ASP A 35 -10.38 7.85 2.03
N THR A 36 -10.86 7.51 0.82
CA THR A 36 -10.10 7.65 -0.42
C THR A 36 -9.51 9.06 -0.58
N LYS A 37 -10.34 10.10 -0.44
CA LYS A 37 -9.90 11.49 -0.61
C LYS A 37 -8.87 11.90 0.47
N PHE A 38 -8.99 11.36 1.68
CA PHE A 38 -8.10 11.65 2.79
C PHE A 38 -6.70 11.03 2.55
N ALA A 39 -6.65 9.75 2.19
CA ALA A 39 -5.39 9.06 1.86
C ALA A 39 -4.71 9.72 0.64
N GLN A 40 -5.49 10.05 -0.40
CA GLN A 40 -4.97 10.75 -1.59
C GLN A 40 -4.42 12.14 -1.25
N SER A 41 -5.06 12.92 -0.38
CA SER A 41 -4.50 14.20 0.06
C SER A 41 -3.15 14.02 0.73
N THR A 42 -3.02 12.99 1.57
CA THR A 42 -1.78 12.70 2.31
C THR A 42 -0.65 12.31 1.35
N ILE A 43 -0.93 11.44 0.37
CA ILE A 43 0.03 11.07 -0.69
C ILE A 43 0.42 12.31 -1.51
N ARG A 44 -0.54 13.17 -1.85
CA ARG A 44 -0.29 14.41 -2.59
C ARG A 44 0.64 15.35 -1.82
N ASP A 45 0.45 15.49 -0.51
CA ASP A 45 1.33 16.31 0.34
C ASP A 45 2.78 15.81 0.31
N LEU A 46 2.98 14.49 0.40
CA LEU A 46 4.31 13.88 0.27
C LEU A 46 4.93 14.13 -1.10
N LYS A 47 4.14 14.01 -2.18
CA LYS A 47 4.61 14.33 -3.53
C LYS A 47 5.01 15.81 -3.65
N HIS A 48 4.27 16.73 -3.03
CA HIS A 48 4.66 18.14 -3.02
C HIS A 48 6.00 18.38 -2.30
N ILE A 49 6.22 17.71 -1.15
CA ILE A 49 7.50 17.77 -0.43
C ILE A 49 8.62 17.20 -1.29
N ALA A 50 8.38 16.04 -1.91
CA ALA A 50 9.33 15.39 -2.80
C ALA A 50 9.76 16.33 -3.93
N CYS A 51 8.80 16.95 -4.61
CA CYS A 51 9.05 17.91 -5.69
C CYS A 51 9.76 19.18 -5.20
N THR A 52 9.47 19.65 -3.99
CA THR A 52 10.10 20.87 -3.44
C THR A 52 11.56 20.65 -3.05
N LEU A 53 11.89 19.47 -2.54
CA LEU A 53 13.26 19.09 -2.20
C LEU A 53 14.07 18.65 -3.41
N GLY A 54 13.41 18.10 -4.43
CA GLY A 54 14.02 17.64 -5.66
C GLY A 54 14.65 16.24 -5.54
N ASN A 55 15.05 15.71 -6.70
CA ASN A 55 15.57 14.36 -6.85
C ASN A 55 16.86 14.12 -6.06
N GLU A 56 17.72 15.12 -5.91
CA GLU A 56 19.01 14.97 -5.21
C GLU A 56 18.85 14.69 -3.71
N MET A 57 17.76 15.18 -3.11
CA MET A 57 17.53 15.09 -1.67
C MET A 57 16.59 13.95 -1.28
N VAL A 58 15.79 13.45 -2.23
CA VAL A 58 14.68 12.53 -1.95
C VAL A 58 14.87 11.23 -2.71
N PHE A 59 14.79 10.13 -1.98
CA PHE A 59 14.64 8.80 -2.55
C PHE A 59 13.19 8.33 -2.38
N TYR A 60 12.45 8.32 -3.50
CA TYR A 60 11.06 7.85 -3.53
C TYR A 60 11.03 6.42 -4.06
N LEU A 61 10.50 5.50 -3.25
CA LEU A 61 10.43 4.07 -3.56
C LEU A 61 8.97 3.61 -3.45
N SER A 62 8.48 2.93 -4.47
CA SER A 62 7.21 2.21 -4.41
C SER A 62 7.48 0.72 -4.23
N GLN A 63 6.78 0.09 -3.31
CA GLN A 63 6.97 -1.31 -2.95
C GLN A 63 5.61 -2.02 -2.90
N ASP A 64 5.57 -3.26 -3.39
CA ASP A 64 4.46 -4.17 -3.17
C ASP A 64 4.88 -5.63 -3.48
N ASP A 65 4.17 -6.58 -2.88
CA ASP A 65 4.32 -7.99 -3.13
C ASP A 65 3.52 -8.44 -4.34
N LYS A 66 4.17 -9.19 -5.22
CA LYS A 66 3.48 -9.80 -6.35
C LYS A 66 2.73 -11.06 -5.92
N CYS A 67 1.70 -11.39 -6.72
CA CYS A 67 0.99 -12.66 -6.59
C CYS A 67 1.95 -13.85 -6.55
N ARG A 68 1.66 -14.81 -5.66
CA ARG A 68 2.48 -16.00 -5.47
C ARG A 68 2.50 -16.85 -6.75
N ILE A 69 3.69 -17.23 -7.20
CA ILE A 69 3.91 -17.97 -8.44
C ILE A 69 4.05 -19.46 -8.13
N PRO A 70 3.13 -20.32 -8.56
CA PRO A 70 3.23 -21.76 -8.32
C PRO A 70 4.37 -22.39 -9.15
N LEU A 71 4.94 -23.47 -8.61
CA LEU A 71 5.89 -24.34 -9.31
C LEU A 71 5.15 -25.57 -9.86
N GLY A 72 5.67 -26.15 -10.95
CA GLY A 72 5.12 -27.34 -11.62
C GLY A 72 3.90 -27.10 -12.50
N ILE A 73 3.22 -25.95 -12.36
CA ILE A 73 2.06 -25.57 -13.17
C ILE A 73 2.26 -24.18 -13.80
N PRO A 74 1.43 -23.78 -14.78
CA PRO A 74 1.51 -22.44 -15.35
C PRO A 74 1.33 -21.34 -14.30
N ALA A 75 2.25 -20.37 -14.29
CA ALA A 75 2.26 -19.25 -13.35
C ALA A 75 1.02 -18.35 -13.47
N ALA A 76 0.47 -18.20 -14.68
CA ALA A 76 -0.81 -17.54 -14.93
C ALA A 76 -1.69 -18.38 -15.87
N HIS A 77 -2.90 -18.70 -15.43
CA HIS A 77 -3.87 -19.55 -16.16
C HIS A 77 -4.62 -18.82 -17.28
N LYS A 78 -4.74 -17.48 -17.20
CA LYS A 78 -5.35 -16.69 -18.26
C LYS A 78 -4.31 -16.45 -19.35
N GLN A 79 -4.39 -17.23 -20.43
CA GLN A 79 -3.73 -16.86 -21.69
C GLN A 79 -4.15 -15.42 -22.02
N ALA A 80 -3.16 -14.53 -22.18
CA ALA A 80 -3.39 -13.37 -23.04
C ALA A 80 -3.90 -13.92 -24.38
N PRO A 81 -4.88 -13.28 -25.05
CA PRO A 81 -5.46 -13.80 -26.28
C PRO A 81 -4.42 -13.71 -27.41
N LEU A 82 -3.46 -14.63 -27.40
CA LEU A 82 -2.57 -14.92 -28.49
C LEU A 82 -3.21 -16.08 -29.23
N ILE A 83 -3.73 -15.79 -30.43
CA ILE A 83 -4.11 -16.83 -31.38
C ILE A 83 -2.80 -17.49 -31.85
N MET A 84 -2.30 -18.46 -31.09
CA MET A 84 -1.22 -19.36 -31.50
C MET A 84 -1.77 -20.78 -31.62
N SER A 85 -1.80 -21.30 -32.84
CA SER A 85 -1.91 -22.73 -33.09
C SER A 85 -0.53 -23.35 -32.84
N MET A 86 -0.23 -23.68 -31.58
CA MET A 86 0.85 -24.61 -31.25
C MET A 86 0.24 -25.99 -31.00
N LYS A 87 0.66 -26.99 -31.77
CA LYS A 87 0.44 -28.40 -31.42
C LYS A 87 1.40 -28.78 -30.29
N ILE A 88 1.14 -28.27 -29.08
CA ILE A 88 1.75 -28.80 -27.87
C ILE A 88 0.67 -29.66 -27.22
N GLN A 89 0.97 -30.95 -27.02
CA GLN A 89 0.14 -31.82 -26.20
C GLN A 89 0.22 -31.30 -24.76
N ILE A 90 -0.80 -30.56 -24.34
CA ILE A 90 -1.00 -30.18 -22.94
C ILE A 90 -1.43 -31.44 -22.21
N LYS A 91 -0.51 -32.09 -21.50
CA LYS A 91 -0.88 -33.05 -20.45
C LYS A 91 -1.44 -32.23 -19.29
N LEU A 92 -2.75 -32.34 -19.06
CA LEU A 92 -3.37 -31.85 -17.83
C LEU A 92 -2.98 -32.78 -16.69
N PRO A 93 -2.27 -32.32 -15.65
CA PRO A 93 -1.90 -33.19 -14.54
C PRO A 93 -3.00 -33.14 -13.47
N GLY A 94 -3.62 -34.29 -13.19
CA GLY A 94 -4.58 -34.42 -12.09
C GLY A 94 -3.95 -34.28 -10.69
N HIS A 95 -2.64 -34.49 -10.57
CA HIS A 95 -1.92 -34.52 -9.28
C HIS A 95 -1.10 -33.24 -8.98
N ASP A 96 -0.80 -32.40 -9.98
CA ASP A 96 0.09 -31.23 -9.80
C ASP A 96 -0.57 -30.06 -9.06
N PHE A 97 -1.91 -30.05 -8.94
CA PHE A 97 -2.62 -29.01 -8.19
C PHE A 97 -2.26 -29.01 -6.69
N ALA A 98 -2.02 -30.18 -6.11
CA ALA A 98 -1.62 -30.31 -4.71
C ALA A 98 -0.19 -29.78 -4.47
N ILE A 99 0.69 -29.94 -5.45
CA ILE A 99 2.07 -29.43 -5.42
C ILE A 99 2.06 -27.91 -5.55
N ALA A 100 1.35 -27.39 -6.55
CA ALA A 100 1.24 -25.95 -6.82
C ALA A 100 0.68 -25.12 -5.66
N THR A 101 -0.16 -25.70 -4.80
CA THR A 101 -0.70 -25.00 -3.63
C THR A 101 0.34 -24.77 -2.54
N LYS A 102 1.31 -25.68 -2.38
CA LYS A 102 2.37 -25.62 -1.36
C LYS A 102 3.70 -25.07 -1.89
N HIS A 103 3.99 -25.28 -3.17
CA HIS A 103 5.24 -24.88 -3.81
C HIS A 103 5.05 -23.61 -4.62
N LYS A 104 5.30 -22.47 -3.96
CA LYS A 104 5.16 -21.15 -4.58
C LYS A 104 6.37 -20.28 -4.32
N LEU A 105 6.73 -19.45 -5.30
CA LEU A 105 7.64 -18.33 -5.14
C LEU A 105 6.84 -17.07 -4.79
N ILE A 106 7.41 -16.20 -3.96
CA ILE A 106 6.85 -14.91 -3.57
C ILE A 106 7.81 -13.83 -4.05
N PRO A 107 7.48 -13.08 -5.10
CA PRO A 107 8.28 -11.94 -5.53
C PRO A 107 7.84 -10.67 -4.79
N SER A 108 8.77 -9.97 -4.16
CA SER A 108 8.58 -8.59 -3.68
C SER A 108 9.19 -7.62 -4.70
N VAL A 109 8.44 -6.62 -5.14
CA VAL A 109 8.86 -5.69 -6.22
C VAL A 109 9.03 -4.29 -5.66
N TYR A 110 10.16 -3.67 -5.98
CA TYR A 110 10.56 -2.33 -5.54
C TYR A 110 10.86 -1.48 -6.78
N GLY A 111 10.06 -0.46 -7.04
CA GLY A 111 10.26 0.48 -8.14
C GLY A 111 10.71 1.83 -7.61
N ALA A 112 11.90 2.30 -8.02
CA ALA A 112 12.29 3.69 -7.77
C ALA A 112 11.42 4.64 -8.62
N CYS A 113 11.25 5.86 -8.10
CA CYS A 113 10.52 6.94 -8.75
C CYS A 113 11.37 8.22 -8.75
N ILE A 114 11.96 8.58 -9.88
CA ILE A 114 12.65 9.87 -10.08
C ILE A 114 11.67 11.03 -9.90
N ILE A 115 12.17 12.15 -9.37
CA ILE A 115 11.42 13.39 -9.24
C ILE A 115 11.88 14.35 -10.33
N ASN A 116 11.00 14.69 -11.28
CA ASN A 116 11.29 15.64 -12.37
C ASN A 116 10.42 16.88 -12.21
N ASP A 117 10.98 18.09 -12.35
CA ASP A 117 10.31 19.40 -12.47
C ASP A 117 8.80 19.37 -12.15
N GLU A 118 8.49 19.26 -10.84
CA GLU A 118 7.14 19.28 -10.24
C GLU A 118 6.34 17.96 -10.15
N ARG A 119 6.87 16.82 -10.59
CA ARG A 119 6.18 15.53 -10.49
C ARG A 119 7.09 14.36 -10.10
N VAL A 120 6.58 13.53 -9.19
CA VAL A 120 7.10 12.17 -8.96
C VAL A 120 6.76 11.30 -10.17
N SER A 121 7.79 10.84 -10.86
CA SER A 121 7.68 9.98 -12.03
C SER A 121 7.34 8.54 -11.64
N TYR A 122 7.18 7.70 -12.66
CA TYR A 122 6.89 6.28 -12.54
C TYR A 122 7.95 5.46 -13.28
N SER A 123 9.12 6.03 -13.58
CA SER A 123 10.12 5.45 -14.50
C SER A 123 11.51 5.52 -13.93
N ASP A 124 12.18 4.37 -13.83
CA ASP A 124 13.46 4.13 -13.14
C ASP A 124 13.73 2.63 -12.89
N PRO A 125 14.93 2.26 -12.39
CA PRO A 125 15.28 0.89 -12.01
C PRO A 125 14.26 0.22 -11.11
N THR A 126 14.05 -1.06 -11.37
CA THR A 126 13.17 -1.92 -10.57
C THR A 126 14.00 -3.05 -9.99
N PHE A 127 13.87 -3.28 -8.68
CA PHE A 127 14.44 -4.43 -8.00
C PHE A 127 13.33 -5.42 -7.65
N ALA A 128 13.59 -6.71 -7.85
CA ALA A 128 12.70 -7.79 -7.48
C ALA A 128 13.43 -8.83 -6.61
N ALA A 129 12.93 -9.02 -5.39
CA ALA A 129 13.41 -10.05 -4.48
C ALA A 129 12.49 -11.26 -4.57
N VAL A 130 13.03 -12.41 -5.01
CA VAL A 130 12.27 -13.64 -5.17
C VAL A 130 12.54 -14.57 -3.99
N ARG A 131 11.51 -14.92 -3.23
CA ARG A 131 11.59 -15.82 -2.07
C ARG A 131 10.85 -17.12 -2.28
N SER A 132 11.24 -18.16 -1.54
CA SER A 132 10.45 -19.38 -1.44
C SER A 132 9.29 -19.16 -0.48
N GLY A 133 8.05 -19.22 -0.94
CA GLY A 133 6.88 -19.04 -0.09
C GLY A 133 6.68 -20.11 0.99
N LYS A 134 7.55 -21.13 1.04
CA LYS A 134 7.60 -22.15 2.09
C LYS A 134 8.71 -21.93 3.10
N HIS A 135 9.89 -21.48 2.66
CA HIS A 135 11.08 -21.38 3.52
C HIS A 135 11.42 -19.95 3.93
N ASP A 136 10.91 -18.93 3.24
CA ASP A 136 11.12 -17.52 3.55
C ASP A 136 9.87 -16.69 3.15
N HIS A 137 9.27 -16.01 4.11
CA HIS A 137 8.07 -15.23 3.88
C HIS A 137 8.41 -13.76 3.68
N SER A 138 7.64 -13.10 2.81
CA SER A 138 7.59 -11.65 2.83
C SER A 138 7.14 -11.18 4.21
N SER A 139 7.93 -10.30 4.79
CA SER A 139 7.76 -9.80 6.15
C SER A 139 8.41 -8.43 6.26
N THR A 140 8.01 -7.65 7.26
CA THR A 140 8.58 -6.32 7.48
C THR A 140 10.12 -6.34 7.56
N ILE A 141 10.70 -7.36 8.19
CA ILE A 141 12.15 -7.52 8.31
C ILE A 141 12.77 -7.85 6.94
N ALA A 142 12.11 -8.70 6.15
CA ALA A 142 12.55 -9.02 4.81
C ALA A 142 12.59 -7.77 3.91
N HIS A 143 11.57 -6.91 3.99
CA HIS A 143 11.56 -5.63 3.26
C HIS A 143 12.66 -4.67 3.71
N ALA A 144 12.98 -4.62 5.01
CA ALA A 144 14.09 -3.82 5.51
C ALA A 144 15.45 -4.33 4.99
N ASN A 145 15.64 -5.65 4.95
CA ASN A 145 16.85 -6.27 4.38
C ASN A 145 16.93 -6.07 2.86
N ASP A 146 15.80 -6.08 2.16
CA ASP A 146 15.73 -5.78 0.74
C ASP A 146 16.07 -4.31 0.48
N PHE A 147 15.60 -3.38 1.31
CA PHE A 147 16.00 -1.97 1.25
C PHE A 147 17.52 -1.84 1.38
N ASP A 148 18.12 -2.53 2.35
CA ASP A 148 19.58 -2.55 2.53
C ASP A 148 20.34 -3.10 1.32
N THR A 149 19.81 -4.14 0.69
CA THR A 149 20.39 -4.72 -0.53
C THR A 149 20.24 -3.75 -1.70
N LEU A 150 19.06 -3.15 -1.83
CA LEU A 150 18.69 -2.27 -2.93
C LEU A 150 19.57 -1.03 -2.98
N VAL A 151 19.82 -0.37 -1.85
CA VAL A 151 20.67 0.85 -1.83
C VAL A 151 22.14 0.58 -2.14
N GLN A 152 22.56 -0.69 -2.14
CA GLN A 152 23.92 -1.12 -2.53
C GLN A 152 24.01 -1.52 -4.01
N LEU A 153 22.89 -1.57 -4.74
CA LEU A 153 22.89 -1.92 -6.15
C LEU A 153 23.43 -0.76 -6.99
N PRO A 154 24.34 -1.01 -7.94
CA PRO A 154 24.86 0.04 -8.82
C PRO A 154 23.77 0.69 -9.67
N GLU A 155 22.72 -0.06 -10.02
CA GLU A 155 21.57 0.48 -10.74
C GLU A 155 20.81 1.54 -9.93
N PHE A 156 20.85 1.46 -8.60
CA PHE A 156 20.15 2.36 -7.70
C PHE A 156 21.01 3.52 -7.18
N GLU A 157 22.32 3.52 -7.45
CA GLU A 157 23.27 4.51 -6.92
C GLU A 157 22.79 5.95 -7.17
N LYS A 158 22.43 6.28 -8.41
CA LYS A 158 21.99 7.64 -8.79
C LYS A 158 20.66 8.06 -8.16
N VAL A 159 19.76 7.11 -7.91
CA VAL A 159 18.41 7.40 -7.41
C VAL A 159 18.33 7.35 -5.88
N ALA A 160 19.13 6.50 -5.24
CA ALA A 160 19.08 6.27 -3.80
C ALA A 160 20.18 7.00 -3.02
N LEU A 161 21.32 7.31 -3.64
CA LEU A 161 22.48 7.88 -2.95
C LEU A 161 22.73 9.36 -3.31
N LEU A 162 23.33 10.06 -2.36
CA LEU A 162 23.92 11.38 -2.44
C LEU A 162 25.32 11.26 -1.83
N ASP A 163 26.36 11.50 -2.64
CA ASP A 163 27.78 11.38 -2.25
C ASP A 163 28.11 10.06 -1.55
N GLY A 164 27.60 8.94 -2.09
CA GLY A 164 27.83 7.59 -1.55
C GLY A 164 27.03 7.26 -0.28
N THR A 165 26.14 8.14 0.17
CA THR A 165 25.27 7.92 1.33
C THR A 165 23.80 7.95 0.91
N VAL A 166 22.93 7.16 1.55
CA VAL A 166 21.49 7.19 1.21
C VAL A 166 20.93 8.59 1.37
N LYS A 167 20.16 9.04 0.38
CA LYS A 167 19.55 10.37 0.34
C LYS A 167 18.82 10.68 1.64
N PRO A 168 18.88 11.94 2.13
CA PRO A 168 18.45 12.28 3.46
C PRO A 168 16.95 12.13 3.70
N VAL A 169 16.12 12.22 2.66
CA VAL A 169 14.67 12.02 2.77
C VAL A 169 14.27 10.77 1.98
N VAL A 170 13.60 9.83 2.65
CA VAL A 170 13.10 8.60 2.03
C VAL A 170 11.58 8.56 2.12
N ILE A 171 10.92 8.26 1.00
CA ILE A 171 9.46 8.09 0.94
C ILE A 171 9.17 6.69 0.39
N LEU A 172 8.49 5.87 1.19
CA LEU A 172 8.03 4.54 0.83
C LEU A 172 6.53 4.57 0.57
N SER A 173 6.12 4.30 -0.67
CA SER A 173 4.72 4.09 -1.05
C SER A 173 4.44 2.60 -1.09
N VAL A 174 3.57 2.12 -0.22
CA VAL A 174 3.31 0.69 0.00
C VAL A 174 1.83 0.34 -0.22
N ASP A 175 1.50 -0.94 -0.37
CA ASP A 175 0.11 -1.39 -0.49
C ASP A 175 -0.65 -1.35 0.85
N GLY A 176 0.10 -1.45 1.94
CA GLY A 176 -0.45 -1.39 3.29
C GLY A 176 -1.00 -2.72 3.79
N GLY A 177 -0.53 -3.82 3.18
CA GLY A 177 -0.66 -5.19 3.68
C GLY A 177 -0.07 -5.36 5.09
N SER A 178 -0.21 -6.56 5.67
CA SER A 178 0.08 -6.75 7.10
C SER A 178 1.53 -6.57 7.53
N ASP A 179 2.44 -6.64 6.58
CA ASP A 179 3.89 -6.50 6.68
C ASP A 179 4.38 -5.09 6.34
N GLU A 180 3.58 -4.31 5.63
CA GLU A 180 3.93 -2.97 5.16
C GLU A 180 3.11 -1.85 5.83
N ASN A 181 2.03 -2.20 6.55
CA ASN A 181 1.09 -1.22 7.08
C ASN A 181 1.79 -0.22 8.03
N PRO A 182 1.66 1.10 7.80
CA PRO A 182 2.38 2.12 8.58
C PRO A 182 2.00 2.15 10.06
N ARG A 183 0.87 1.54 10.44
CA ARG A 183 0.37 1.52 11.82
C ARG A 183 1.01 0.44 12.68
N TYR A 184 1.58 -0.60 12.06
CA TYR A 184 1.94 -1.80 12.80
C TYR A 184 3.30 -1.67 13.49
N PRO A 185 3.45 -2.19 14.72
CA PRO A 185 4.65 -2.00 15.51
C PRO A 185 5.93 -2.45 14.81
N LYS A 186 5.88 -3.60 14.12
CA LYS A 186 7.01 -4.13 13.35
C LYS A 186 7.45 -3.16 12.26
N THR A 187 6.50 -2.58 11.52
CA THR A 187 6.76 -1.56 10.48
C THR A 187 7.41 -0.32 11.06
N ILE A 188 6.91 0.15 12.21
CA ILE A 188 7.48 1.32 12.90
C ILE A 188 8.92 1.05 13.36
N GLU A 189 9.19 -0.15 13.86
CA GLU A 189 10.52 -0.57 14.30
C GLU A 189 11.51 -0.72 13.14
N ALA A 190 11.09 -1.33 12.04
CA ALA A 190 11.88 -1.44 10.81
C ALA A 190 12.19 -0.05 10.23
N ALA A 191 11.18 0.82 10.15
CA ALA A 191 11.33 2.22 9.72
C ALA A 191 12.32 2.98 10.62
N THR A 192 12.21 2.81 11.94
CA THR A 192 13.12 3.41 12.92
C THR A 192 14.56 2.93 12.73
N SER A 193 14.73 1.64 12.44
CA SER A 193 16.05 1.03 12.20
C SER A 193 16.69 1.58 10.93
N ILE A 194 15.94 1.66 9.82
CA ILE A 194 16.39 2.28 8.56
C ILE A 194 16.76 3.75 8.79
N PHE A 195 15.89 4.51 9.47
CA PHE A 195 16.10 5.93 9.77
C PHE A 195 17.42 6.17 10.53
N LYS A 196 17.67 5.38 11.58
CA LYS A 196 18.89 5.47 12.40
C LYS A 196 20.12 5.02 11.63
N LYS A 197 20.04 3.87 10.94
CA LYS A 197 21.15 3.27 10.18
C LYS A 197 21.69 4.21 9.10
N TYR A 198 20.79 4.82 8.32
CA TYR A 198 21.16 5.70 7.21
C TYR A 198 21.24 7.17 7.56
N ASN A 199 21.07 7.53 8.84
CA ASN A 199 21.10 8.90 9.32
C ASN A 199 20.22 9.81 8.44
N LEU A 200 18.94 9.45 8.35
CA LEU A 200 17.95 10.16 7.55
C LEU A 200 17.50 11.45 8.27
N ASP A 201 17.08 12.43 7.49
CA ASP A 201 16.40 13.64 7.98
C ASP A 201 14.90 13.37 8.15
N ALA A 202 14.31 12.64 7.20
CA ALA A 202 12.93 12.19 7.26
C ALA A 202 12.73 10.85 6.54
N LEU A 203 11.87 10.01 7.10
CA LEU A 203 11.38 8.77 6.49
C LEU A 203 9.85 8.76 6.57
N PHE A 204 9.21 8.51 5.43
CA PHE A 204 7.77 8.41 5.33
C PHE A 204 7.36 7.04 4.80
N ILE A 205 6.33 6.45 5.40
CA ILE A 205 5.66 5.27 4.84
C ILE A 205 4.20 5.63 4.63
N VAL A 206 3.73 5.57 3.40
CA VAL A 206 2.37 5.95 3.02
C VAL A 206 1.68 4.82 2.27
N THR A 207 0.41 4.64 2.58
CA THR A 207 -0.45 3.65 1.91
C THR A 207 -1.73 4.30 1.42
N ASN A 208 -2.32 3.72 0.38
CA ASN A 208 -3.63 4.14 -0.09
C ASN A 208 -4.76 3.62 0.82
N ALA A 209 -5.98 4.14 0.62
CA ALA A 209 -7.16 3.59 1.27
C ALA A 209 -7.48 2.18 0.74
N PRO A 210 -8.16 1.31 1.51
CA PRO A 210 -8.54 -0.02 1.06
C PRO A 210 -9.29 -0.01 -0.28
N GLY A 211 -8.96 -0.93 -1.17
CA GLY A 211 -9.56 -0.99 -2.52
C GLY A 211 -8.97 0.00 -3.53
N ARG A 212 -7.92 0.74 -3.16
CA ARG A 212 -7.18 1.66 -4.04
C ARG A 212 -5.73 1.22 -4.30
N SER A 213 -5.38 -0.03 -4.01
CA SER A 213 -4.07 -0.64 -4.27
C SER A 213 -3.60 -0.46 -5.72
N ALA A 214 -4.52 -0.59 -6.68
CA ALA A 214 -4.27 -0.39 -8.11
C ALA A 214 -3.75 1.01 -8.50
N PHE A 215 -3.82 2.01 -7.60
CA PHE A 215 -3.27 3.35 -7.81
C PHE A 215 -1.85 3.51 -7.26
N ASN A 216 -1.26 2.46 -6.68
CA ASN A 216 0.14 2.47 -6.26
C ASN A 216 1.06 2.51 -7.48
N GLU A 217 2.20 3.19 -7.37
CA GLU A 217 3.06 3.43 -8.54
C GLU A 217 3.75 2.15 -9.02
N VAL A 218 4.02 1.22 -8.10
CA VAL A 218 4.58 -0.10 -8.39
C VAL A 218 3.65 -0.98 -9.24
N GLU A 219 2.32 -0.80 -9.19
CA GLU A 219 1.38 -1.61 -9.99
C GLU A 219 1.61 -1.44 -11.49
N ARG A 220 2.03 -0.24 -11.92
CA ARG A 220 2.42 0.00 -13.33
C ARG A 220 3.66 -0.81 -13.72
N ARG A 221 4.60 -1.01 -12.79
CA ARG A 221 5.82 -1.83 -12.98
C ARG A 221 5.51 -3.31 -13.01
N MET A 222 4.49 -3.72 -12.27
CA MET A 222 4.08 -5.11 -12.21
C MET A 222 3.46 -5.62 -13.52
N ALA A 223 2.88 -4.75 -14.35
CA ALA A 223 2.23 -5.17 -15.59
C ALA A 223 3.20 -5.86 -16.58
N PRO A 224 4.35 -5.26 -16.97
CA PRO A 224 5.35 -5.94 -17.79
C PRO A 224 5.90 -7.22 -17.14
N LEU A 225 6.17 -7.20 -15.84
CA LEU A 225 6.67 -8.37 -15.10
C LEU A 225 5.65 -9.54 -15.12
N SER A 226 4.36 -9.21 -15.06
CA SER A 226 3.27 -10.20 -15.11
C SER A 226 3.09 -10.80 -16.50
N HIS A 227 3.40 -10.04 -17.55
CA HIS A 227 3.29 -10.52 -18.93
C HIS A 227 4.18 -11.74 -19.16
N GLU A 228 5.41 -11.70 -18.66
CA GLU A 228 6.36 -12.83 -18.76
C GLU A 228 5.96 -14.07 -17.96
N LEU A 229 4.99 -13.95 -17.05
CA LEU A 229 4.45 -15.11 -16.32
C LEU A 229 3.40 -15.88 -17.13
N SER A 230 2.91 -15.33 -18.25
CA SER A 230 1.86 -15.97 -19.04
C SER A 230 2.38 -17.26 -19.69
N GLY A 231 1.85 -18.40 -19.26
CA GLY A 231 2.29 -19.71 -19.74
C GLY A 231 3.65 -20.19 -19.23
N LEU A 232 4.33 -19.43 -18.37
CA LEU A 232 5.60 -19.84 -17.77
C LEU A 232 5.37 -21.01 -16.80
N ILE A 233 6.13 -22.08 -16.96
CA ILE A 233 6.15 -23.22 -16.03
C ILE A 233 7.56 -23.33 -15.47
N LEU A 234 7.69 -23.19 -14.14
CA LEU A 234 8.94 -23.39 -13.44
C LEU A 234 8.96 -24.80 -12.85
N PRO A 235 9.97 -25.64 -13.13
CA PRO A 235 10.03 -26.99 -12.60
C PRO A 235 10.19 -26.95 -11.08
N TYR A 236 9.48 -27.84 -10.38
CA TYR A 236 9.60 -27.98 -8.92
C TYR A 236 10.66 -29.01 -8.53
N ASP A 237 11.14 -29.83 -9.46
CA ASP A 237 11.90 -31.06 -9.26
C ASP A 237 13.18 -31.11 -10.12
N TYR A 238 13.80 -29.97 -10.41
CA TYR A 238 14.94 -29.87 -11.32
C TYR A 238 16.09 -30.85 -10.99
N TYR A 239 16.38 -31.08 -9.71
CA TYR A 239 17.39 -32.03 -9.23
C TYR A 239 16.84 -33.41 -8.84
N GLY A 240 15.57 -33.67 -9.15
CA GLY A 240 14.83 -34.86 -8.75
C GLY A 240 13.63 -34.53 -7.85
N ASN A 241 12.74 -35.51 -7.73
CA ASN A 241 11.52 -35.39 -6.93
C ASN A 241 11.84 -35.48 -5.42
N HIS A 242 11.38 -34.50 -4.65
CA HIS A 242 11.49 -34.43 -3.20
C HIS A 242 10.14 -34.60 -2.48
N LEU A 243 9.11 -35.07 -3.20
CA LEU A 243 7.74 -35.25 -2.71
C LEU A 243 7.31 -36.72 -2.73
N ASP A 244 6.50 -37.11 -1.74
CA ASP A 244 5.77 -38.38 -1.74
C ASP A 244 4.52 -38.34 -2.67
N ASP A 245 3.84 -39.48 -2.79
CA ASP A 245 2.60 -39.62 -3.59
C ASP A 245 1.45 -38.71 -3.12
N SER A 246 1.56 -38.14 -1.92
CA SER A 246 0.61 -37.18 -1.33
C SER A 246 1.05 -35.71 -1.49
N GLY A 247 2.17 -35.45 -2.18
CA GLY A 247 2.73 -34.11 -2.37
C GLY A 247 3.30 -33.50 -1.08
N LYS A 248 3.76 -34.34 -0.14
CA LYS A 248 4.45 -33.92 1.08
C LYS A 248 5.95 -34.11 0.91
N THR A 249 6.72 -33.18 1.46
CA THR A 249 8.19 -33.18 1.37
C THR A 249 8.78 -34.37 2.13
N ILE A 250 9.54 -35.19 1.41
CA ILE A 250 10.36 -36.29 1.95
C ILE A 250 11.82 -35.87 2.14
N ASP A 251 12.31 -34.89 1.37
CA ASP A 251 13.69 -34.38 1.47
C ASP A 251 13.69 -32.83 1.47
N ASP A 252 13.87 -32.23 2.65
CA ASP A 252 13.90 -30.77 2.83
C ASP A 252 15.14 -30.13 2.18
N ALA A 253 16.28 -30.84 2.17
CA ALA A 253 17.51 -30.32 1.59
C ALA A 253 17.45 -30.28 0.05
N LEU A 254 16.87 -31.33 -0.56
CA LEU A 254 16.59 -31.35 -1.99
C LEU A 254 15.51 -30.33 -2.37
N GLU A 255 14.46 -30.20 -1.56
CA GLU A 255 13.40 -29.20 -1.75
C GLU A 255 13.97 -27.78 -1.79
N ARG A 256 14.83 -27.40 -0.83
CA ARG A 256 15.49 -26.08 -0.80
C ARG A 256 16.33 -25.83 -2.04
N ARG A 257 17.09 -26.82 -2.51
CA ARG A 257 17.89 -26.71 -3.74
C ARG A 257 17.01 -26.54 -4.98
N ASN A 258 15.89 -27.26 -5.05
CA ASN A 258 14.91 -27.12 -6.14
C ASN A 258 14.25 -25.74 -6.12
N PHE A 259 13.83 -25.23 -4.96
CA PHE A 259 13.31 -23.85 -4.83
C PHE A 259 14.34 -22.80 -5.23
N GLN A 260 15.59 -22.95 -4.80
CA GLN A 260 16.67 -22.05 -5.18
C GLN A 260 16.84 -22.03 -6.70
N ARG A 261 16.90 -23.20 -7.34
CA ARG A 261 17.05 -23.29 -8.80
C ARG A 261 15.87 -22.67 -9.55
N ALA A 262 14.65 -22.91 -9.09
CA ALA A 262 13.45 -22.33 -9.68
C ALA A 262 13.42 -20.80 -9.51
N GLY A 263 13.78 -20.30 -8.32
CA GLY A 263 13.88 -18.88 -8.03
C GLY A 263 14.97 -18.18 -8.83
N GLU A 264 16.15 -18.79 -8.98
CA GLU A 264 17.24 -18.27 -9.81
C GLU A 264 16.85 -18.24 -11.30
N ALA A 265 16.21 -19.30 -11.81
CA ALA A 265 15.70 -19.32 -13.18
C ALA A 265 14.68 -18.21 -13.41
N PHE A 266 13.77 -18.01 -12.46
CA PHE A 266 12.78 -16.96 -12.51
C PHE A 266 13.42 -15.56 -12.47
N SER A 267 14.39 -15.35 -11.58
CA SER A 267 15.13 -14.10 -11.52
C SER A 267 15.90 -13.80 -12.81
N GLN A 268 16.46 -14.81 -13.48
CA GLN A 268 17.12 -14.63 -14.78
C GLN A 268 16.14 -14.15 -15.87
N ILE A 269 14.91 -14.66 -15.88
CA ILE A 269 13.87 -14.22 -16.82
C ILE A 269 13.56 -12.73 -16.59
N TRP A 270 13.28 -12.36 -15.34
CA TRP A 270 12.99 -10.96 -15.01
C TRP A 270 14.19 -10.02 -15.20
N ALA A 271 15.42 -10.49 -14.99
CA ALA A 271 16.62 -9.68 -15.20
C ALA A 271 16.90 -9.33 -16.67
N GLN A 272 16.29 -10.03 -17.63
CA GLN A 272 16.38 -9.71 -19.06
C GLN A 272 15.45 -8.55 -19.46
N LEU A 273 14.51 -8.18 -18.60
CA LEU A 273 13.52 -7.15 -18.90
C LEU A 273 14.09 -5.75 -18.72
N LYS A 274 13.58 -4.84 -19.55
CA LYS A 274 13.72 -3.41 -19.38
C LYS A 274 12.33 -2.80 -19.27
N ILE A 275 12.07 -2.09 -18.18
CA ILE A 275 10.83 -1.36 -17.96
C ILE A 275 11.13 0.11 -18.16
N ASP A 276 10.47 0.74 -19.13
CA ASP A 276 10.69 2.15 -19.49
C ASP A 276 12.16 2.46 -19.84
N ASN A 277 12.85 1.53 -20.50
CA ASN A 277 14.30 1.55 -20.80
C ASN A 277 15.25 1.43 -19.60
N HIS A 278 14.73 1.22 -18.39
CA HIS A 278 15.54 0.96 -17.20
C HIS A 278 15.67 -0.55 -16.94
N PRO A 279 16.83 -1.02 -16.45
CA PRO A 279 17.04 -2.43 -16.15
C PRO A 279 16.16 -2.88 -14.98
N VAL A 280 15.72 -4.14 -15.06
CA VAL A 280 15.17 -4.86 -13.91
C VAL A 280 16.27 -5.69 -13.28
N VAL A 281 16.52 -5.50 -12.00
CA VAL A 281 17.42 -6.35 -11.21
C VAL A 281 16.55 -7.34 -10.45
N SER A 282 16.73 -8.65 -10.69
CA SER A 282 16.00 -9.67 -9.95
C SER A 282 16.95 -10.66 -9.31
N ARG A 283 16.71 -11.02 -8.05
CA ARG A 283 17.55 -11.95 -7.29
C ARG A 283 16.70 -12.92 -6.48
N TYR A 284 17.13 -14.19 -6.44
CA TYR A 284 16.62 -15.14 -5.48
C TYR A 284 17.26 -14.88 -4.11
N ILE A 285 16.42 -14.68 -3.10
CA ILE A 285 16.85 -14.50 -1.72
C ILE A 285 16.87 -15.86 -1.04
N LYS A 286 18.07 -16.28 -0.63
CA LYS A 286 18.23 -17.52 0.12
C LYS A 286 17.64 -17.34 1.53
N PRO A 287 16.84 -18.28 2.02
CA PRO A 287 16.36 -18.25 3.39
C PRO A 287 17.55 -18.18 4.35
N LEU A 288 17.51 -17.24 5.30
CA LEU A 288 18.47 -17.23 6.40
C LEU A 288 18.22 -18.47 7.25
N ILE A 289 19.19 -19.39 7.25
CA ILE A 289 19.23 -20.51 8.18
C ILE A 289 19.77 -19.90 9.47
N ASP A 290 18.90 -19.82 10.48
CA ASP A 290 19.14 -19.20 11.79
C ASP A 290 19.20 -17.67 11.79
N ASN A 291 18.15 -17.06 12.35
CA ASN A 291 18.32 -15.78 13.04
C ASN A 291 18.08 -16.07 14.53
N PRO A 292 19.10 -15.98 15.41
CA PRO A 292 18.84 -15.90 16.83
C PRO A 292 17.93 -14.70 17.06
N ALA A 293 16.90 -14.86 17.89
CA ALA A 293 16.02 -13.78 18.29
C ALA A 293 16.89 -12.66 18.89
N ALA A 294 17.24 -11.66 18.08
CA ALA A 294 17.87 -10.45 18.56
C ALA A 294 16.82 -9.78 19.44
N THR A 295 16.96 -10.01 20.74
CA THR A 295 16.21 -9.29 21.76
C THR A 295 16.99 -8.01 21.98
N PRO A 296 16.51 -6.82 21.59
CA PRO A 296 17.14 -5.61 22.06
C PRO A 296 16.76 -5.47 23.53
N CYS A 297 17.74 -5.57 24.42
CA CYS A 297 17.68 -5.00 25.76
C CYS A 297 17.69 -3.47 25.66
N VAL A 298 16.70 -2.89 24.99
CA VAL A 298 16.49 -1.44 24.96
C VAL A 298 15.48 -1.13 26.05
N ASN A 299 15.85 -0.20 26.93
CA ASN A 299 14.93 0.35 27.92
C ASN A 299 13.67 0.86 27.19
N GLU A 300 12.53 0.18 27.37
CA GLU A 300 11.29 0.47 26.65
C GLU A 300 10.87 1.94 26.82
N CYS A 301 11.11 2.53 27.99
CA CYS A 301 10.85 3.95 28.25
C CYS A 301 11.72 4.88 27.39
N GLU A 302 13.01 4.59 27.21
CA GLU A 302 13.89 5.40 26.36
C GLU A 302 13.46 5.32 24.90
N HIS A 303 13.10 4.12 24.44
CA HIS A 303 12.56 3.95 23.09
C HIS A 303 11.27 4.73 22.88
N LEU A 304 10.33 4.65 23.83
CA LEU A 304 9.06 5.37 23.78
C LEU A 304 9.25 6.89 23.86
N LEU A 305 10.21 7.39 24.65
CA LEU A 305 10.57 8.81 24.71
C LEU A 305 11.13 9.29 23.37
N TRP A 306 12.11 8.57 22.83
CA TRP A 306 12.66 8.88 21.51
C TRP A 306 11.56 8.87 20.44
N ALA A 307 10.71 7.83 20.44
CA ALA A 307 9.60 7.71 19.50
C ALA A 307 8.60 8.86 19.64
N SER A 308 8.32 9.33 20.86
CA SER A 308 7.41 10.46 21.10
C SER A 308 7.92 11.77 20.49
N GLU A 309 9.25 11.92 20.38
CA GLU A 309 9.88 13.08 19.75
C GLU A 309 10.11 12.91 18.25
N HIS A 310 10.14 11.70 17.69
CA HIS A 310 10.56 11.47 16.30
C HIS A 310 9.47 10.88 15.42
N ILE A 311 8.46 10.23 16.00
CA ILE A 311 7.49 9.43 15.26
C ILE A 311 6.09 10.02 15.39
N HIS A 312 5.49 10.38 14.25
CA HIS A 312 4.07 10.69 14.13
C HIS A 312 3.35 9.56 13.38
N GLN A 313 2.34 8.99 14.03
CA GLN A 313 1.58 7.86 13.49
C GLN A 313 0.19 8.35 13.07
N SER A 314 -0.28 7.88 11.92
CA SER A 314 -1.66 8.05 11.46
C SER A 314 -2.18 6.78 10.79
N GLN A 315 -3.43 6.80 10.33
CA GLN A 315 -4.08 5.65 9.71
C GLN A 315 -3.37 5.19 8.44
N TYR A 316 -2.93 6.14 7.62
CA TYR A 316 -2.39 5.90 6.28
C TYR A 316 -0.95 6.43 6.10
N LEU A 317 -0.35 7.02 7.13
CA LEU A 317 0.97 7.62 7.09
C LEU A 317 1.74 7.35 8.39
N LEU A 318 2.99 6.93 8.23
CA LEU A 318 4.02 6.98 9.26
C LEU A 318 5.03 8.07 8.90
N GLN A 319 5.36 8.92 9.86
CA GLN A 319 6.40 9.94 9.71
C GLN A 319 7.46 9.71 10.79
N VAL A 320 8.71 9.47 10.38
CA VAL A 320 9.87 9.47 11.28
C VAL A 320 10.75 10.63 10.87
N VAL A 321 10.89 11.63 11.75
CA VAL A 321 11.56 12.88 11.41
C VAL A 321 12.59 13.25 12.48
N ARG A 322 13.73 13.73 12.00
CA ARG A 322 14.84 14.22 12.81
C ARG A 322 14.43 15.37 13.73
N CYS A 323 15.06 15.46 14.91
CA CYS A 323 14.92 16.59 15.82
C CYS A 323 16.10 17.56 15.75
N ASN A 324 15.94 18.76 16.32
CA ASN A 324 16.99 19.78 16.42
C ASN A 324 17.91 19.59 17.63
N ASN A 325 17.67 18.58 18.47
CA ASN A 325 18.50 18.31 19.63
C ASN A 325 19.80 17.63 19.17
N THR A 326 20.92 18.36 19.24
CA THR A 326 22.25 17.88 18.82
C THR A 326 22.79 16.73 19.67
N LYS A 327 22.24 16.52 20.88
CA LYS A 327 22.54 15.34 21.70
C LYS A 327 21.80 14.09 21.22
N CYS A 328 20.71 14.26 20.46
CA CYS A 328 19.86 13.18 19.98
C CYS A 328 20.13 12.85 18.50
N CYS A 329 20.19 13.87 17.64
CA CYS A 329 20.34 13.73 16.20
C CYS A 329 21.55 14.51 15.66
N LYS A 330 22.13 14.01 14.56
CA LYS A 330 23.17 14.73 13.81
C LYS A 330 22.59 15.97 13.09
N PRO A 331 23.42 16.89 12.58
CA PRO A 331 22.95 18.03 11.78
C PRO A 331 22.18 17.60 10.53
N TRP A 332 21.13 18.36 10.20
CA TRP A 332 20.32 18.16 8.98
C TRP A 332 21.19 18.13 7.73
N ARG A 333 20.84 17.22 6.81
CA ARG A 333 21.51 17.04 5.52
C ARG A 333 20.77 17.69 4.36
N SER A 334 19.52 18.09 4.57
CA SER A 334 18.61 18.68 3.59
C SER A 334 17.94 19.95 4.13
N TYR A 335 17.32 20.72 3.22
CA TYR A 335 16.48 21.87 3.57
C TYR A 335 15.07 21.47 4.06
N TYR A 336 14.85 20.20 4.41
CA TYR A 336 13.55 19.71 4.87
C TYR A 336 12.99 20.55 6.03
N PHE A 337 13.82 20.87 7.02
CA PHE A 337 13.39 21.63 8.20
C PHE A 337 13.00 23.08 7.88
N GLN A 338 13.57 23.65 6.83
CA GLN A 338 13.30 25.00 6.36
C GLN A 338 11.95 25.07 5.63
N ILE A 339 11.58 23.98 4.93
CA ILE A 339 10.27 23.82 4.30
C ILE A 339 9.19 23.49 5.34
N LEU A 340 9.50 22.58 6.26
CA LEU A 340 8.61 22.13 7.34
C LEU A 340 9.23 22.40 8.71
N ASN A 341 9.10 23.65 9.17
CA ASN A 341 9.63 24.10 10.47
C ASN A 341 9.01 23.38 11.68
N GLN A 342 7.81 22.83 11.52
CA GLN A 342 7.15 21.99 12.52
C GLN A 342 7.59 20.52 12.46
N ARG A 343 8.54 20.20 11.56
CA ARG A 343 9.12 18.89 11.27
C ARG A 343 8.14 17.88 10.69
N PHE A 344 6.88 17.85 11.12
CA PHE A 344 5.89 16.91 10.63
C PHE A 344 4.91 17.57 9.67
N ILE A 345 4.41 16.77 8.73
CA ILE A 345 3.32 17.14 7.84
C ILE A 345 2.07 17.39 8.71
N PRO A 346 1.39 18.54 8.55
CA PRO A 346 0.14 18.80 9.28
C PRO A 346 -0.99 17.86 8.83
N ALA A 347 -2.00 17.73 9.68
CA ALA A 347 -3.23 16.97 9.38
C ALA A 347 -3.92 17.49 8.12
N PRO A 348 -4.38 16.64 7.18
CA PRO A 348 -5.21 17.07 6.05
C PRO A 348 -6.43 17.83 6.56
N VAL A 349 -6.74 18.99 5.97
CA VAL A 349 -7.89 19.82 6.37
C VAL A 349 -8.90 19.87 5.24
N ALA A 350 -10.14 19.46 5.55
CA ALA A 350 -11.26 19.55 4.64
C ALA A 350 -11.76 20.99 4.52
N TYR A 351 -12.09 21.42 3.31
CA TYR A 351 -12.71 22.70 3.03
C TYR A 351 -13.91 22.55 2.09
N GLN A 352 -14.81 23.53 2.20
CA GLN A 352 -15.90 23.77 1.26
C GLN A 352 -15.77 25.17 0.67
N VAL A 353 -16.29 25.35 -0.55
CA VAL A 353 -16.35 26.65 -1.21
C VAL A 353 -17.69 27.30 -0.88
N SER A 354 -17.63 28.49 -0.30
CA SER A 354 -18.79 29.32 0.01
C SER A 354 -18.74 30.64 -0.78
N LYS A 355 -19.79 31.46 -0.69
CA LYS A 355 -19.79 32.83 -1.24
C LYS A 355 -18.68 33.71 -0.66
N LEU A 356 -18.17 33.40 0.53
CA LEU A 356 -17.08 34.12 1.21
C LEU A 356 -15.70 33.51 0.92
N GLY A 357 -15.61 32.53 0.01
CA GLY A 357 -14.38 31.80 -0.29
C GLY A 357 -14.32 30.42 0.38
N ARG A 358 -13.10 29.86 0.49
CA ARG A 358 -12.86 28.53 1.06
C ARG A 358 -12.92 28.58 2.58
N ILE A 359 -13.81 27.81 3.17
CA ILE A 359 -13.98 27.73 4.63
C ILE A 359 -13.66 26.30 5.07
N PRO A 360 -12.88 26.10 6.15
CA PRO A 360 -12.71 24.78 6.74
C PRO A 360 -14.08 24.22 7.16
N SER A 361 -14.36 22.98 6.80
CA SER A 361 -15.67 22.37 7.02
C SER A 361 -15.55 21.06 7.79
N ARG A 362 -16.67 20.53 8.29
CA ARG A 362 -16.76 19.09 8.54
C ARG A 362 -16.61 18.37 7.19
N PHE A 363 -15.88 17.26 7.18
CA PHE A 363 -15.68 16.54 5.93
C PHE A 363 -16.96 15.82 5.52
N ASP A 364 -17.52 16.27 4.41
CA ASP A 364 -18.55 15.60 3.62
C ASP A 364 -17.88 15.04 2.37
N ALA A 365 -17.94 13.71 2.18
CA ALA A 365 -17.30 13.02 1.08
C ALA A 365 -17.74 13.53 -0.31
N ASN A 366 -18.96 14.04 -0.44
CA ASN A 366 -19.50 14.50 -1.71
C ASN A 366 -19.05 15.94 -2.02
N ASN A 367 -19.07 16.83 -1.03
CA ASN A 367 -18.91 18.27 -1.23
C ASN A 367 -17.58 18.85 -0.74
N SER A 368 -16.78 18.07 -0.01
CA SER A 368 -15.54 18.56 0.60
C SER A 368 -14.31 18.09 -0.17
N ASN A 369 -13.34 18.99 -0.26
CA ASN A 369 -12.01 18.73 -0.79
C ASN A 369 -10.97 19.02 0.29
N PHE A 370 -9.74 18.56 0.08
CA PHE A 370 -8.62 18.84 0.99
C PHE A 370 -7.75 19.96 0.45
N LEU A 371 -7.40 20.90 1.32
CA LEU A 371 -6.44 21.96 1.01
C LEU A 371 -5.07 21.36 0.68
N ASN A 372 -4.30 22.05 -0.15
CA ASN A 372 -2.93 21.61 -0.42
C ASN A 372 -2.02 21.85 0.79
N LEU A 373 -0.85 21.22 0.82
CA LEU A 373 0.11 21.34 1.91
C LEU A 373 0.48 22.80 2.24
N PHE A 374 0.86 23.58 1.23
CA PHE A 374 1.37 24.95 1.43
C PHE A 374 0.29 25.92 1.89
N GLU A 375 -0.94 25.79 1.40
CA GLU A 375 -2.11 26.51 1.91
C GLU A 375 -2.31 26.22 3.40
N ARG A 376 -2.21 24.95 3.81
CA ARG A 376 -2.35 24.57 5.22
C ARG A 376 -1.22 25.11 6.07
N LEU A 377 0.02 25.11 5.58
CA LEU A 377 1.17 25.69 6.28
C LEU A 377 1.04 27.22 6.45
N HIS A 378 0.53 27.91 5.43
CA HIS A 378 0.36 29.37 5.47
C HIS A 378 -0.82 29.80 6.35
N LEU A 379 -1.94 29.07 6.28
CA LEU A 379 -3.20 29.41 6.95
C LEU A 379 -3.38 28.73 8.32
N GLN A 380 -2.31 28.21 8.93
CA GLN A 380 -2.40 27.49 10.21
C GLN A 380 -3.09 28.30 11.31
N LYS A 381 -2.78 29.60 11.43
CA LYS A 381 -3.40 30.47 12.44
C LYS A 381 -4.91 30.59 12.24
N PHE A 382 -5.31 30.85 11.00
CA PHE A 382 -6.72 30.94 10.61
C PHE A 382 -7.48 29.64 10.93
N PHE A 383 -6.89 28.48 10.64
CA PHE A 383 -7.52 27.19 10.96
C PHE A 383 -7.60 26.92 12.46
N LYS A 384 -6.57 27.26 13.23
CA LYS A 384 -6.60 27.11 14.70
C LYS A 384 -7.73 27.93 15.31
N GLU A 385 -7.87 29.18 14.90
CA GLU A 385 -8.92 30.09 15.37
C GLU A 385 -10.32 29.61 14.97
N LYS A 386 -10.50 29.22 13.69
CA LYS A 386 -11.82 28.79 13.19
C LYS A 386 -12.25 27.41 13.66
N LEU A 387 -11.32 26.48 13.84
CA LEU A 387 -11.62 25.13 14.34
C LEU A 387 -11.70 25.07 15.87
N MET A 388 -11.31 26.15 16.58
CA MET A 388 -11.26 26.22 18.04
C MET A 388 -10.49 25.05 18.66
N MET A 389 -9.38 24.66 18.03
CA MET A 389 -8.53 23.55 18.46
C MET A 389 -7.07 23.95 18.40
N ASP A 390 -6.39 23.92 19.55
CA ASP A 390 -4.94 24.14 19.64
C ASP A 390 -4.14 23.04 18.93
N PHE A 391 -4.70 21.83 18.90
CA PHE A 391 -4.13 20.65 18.28
C PHE A 391 -5.16 19.93 17.41
N LEU A 392 -4.84 19.72 16.13
CA LEU A 392 -5.68 18.97 15.19
C LEU A 392 -5.12 17.55 15.01
N PRO A 393 -5.81 16.50 15.48
CA PRO A 393 -5.39 15.11 15.27
C PRO A 393 -5.26 14.81 13.78
N PHE A 394 -4.20 14.09 13.38
CA PHE A 394 -3.90 13.86 11.96
C PHE A 394 -5.08 13.23 11.21
N ASP A 395 -5.72 12.24 11.83
CA ASP A 395 -6.84 11.50 11.23
C ASP A 395 -8.22 12.13 11.50
N ARG A 396 -8.28 13.42 11.87
CA ARG A 396 -9.56 14.10 12.19
C ARG A 396 -10.59 13.98 11.08
N TYR A 397 -10.15 13.96 9.82
CA TYR A 397 -11.02 13.87 8.66
C TYR A 397 -11.01 12.48 7.99
N CYS A 398 -10.49 11.48 8.69
CA CYS A 398 -10.58 10.08 8.30
C CYS A 398 -11.96 9.52 8.73
N LEU A 399 -12.82 9.19 7.77
CA LEU A 399 -14.22 8.83 8.04
C LEU A 399 -14.33 7.54 8.83
N SER A 400 -13.49 6.55 8.53
CA SER A 400 -13.48 5.26 9.23
C SER A 400 -13.14 5.35 10.72
N LEU A 401 -12.56 6.47 11.17
CA LEU A 401 -12.00 6.60 12.52
C LEU A 401 -12.73 7.60 13.42
N GLN A 402 -13.83 8.20 12.98
CA GLN A 402 -14.46 9.33 13.68
C GLN A 402 -14.76 9.05 15.16
N GLN A 403 -15.20 7.84 15.49
CA GLN A 403 -15.54 7.41 16.85
C GLN A 403 -14.30 7.19 17.74
N ASP A 404 -13.14 6.92 17.14
CA ASP A 404 -11.93 6.50 17.84
C ASP A 404 -10.90 7.63 18.04
N ILE A 405 -11.05 8.77 17.36
CA ILE A 405 -10.05 9.85 17.37
C ILE A 405 -9.69 10.26 18.81
N GLN A 406 -10.69 10.47 19.67
CA GLN A 406 -10.46 10.89 21.06
C GLN A 406 -9.75 9.81 21.88
N ARG A 407 -10.06 8.53 21.63
CA ARG A 407 -9.44 7.39 22.33
C ARG A 407 -8.00 7.15 21.89
N ARG A 408 -7.57 7.77 20.79
CA ARG A 408 -6.22 7.68 20.23
C ARG A 408 -5.32 8.86 20.60
N LEU A 409 -5.84 9.81 21.39
CA LEU A 409 -5.08 10.93 21.93
C LEU A 409 -4.60 10.63 23.35
N CYS A 410 -3.35 10.97 23.64
CA CYS A 410 -2.88 11.00 25.01
C CYS A 410 -3.43 12.25 25.72
N ALA A 411 -4.25 12.05 26.75
CA ALA A 411 -4.83 13.12 27.55
C ALA A 411 -3.82 13.94 28.40
N ILE A 412 -2.52 13.61 28.36
CA ILE A 412 -1.47 14.27 29.16
C ILE A 412 -0.53 15.08 28.27
N CYS A 413 0.00 14.47 27.20
CA CYS A 413 0.94 15.13 26.29
C CYS A 413 0.33 15.56 24.95
N GLY A 414 -0.93 15.18 24.67
CA GLY A 414 -1.63 15.53 23.43
C GLY A 414 -1.19 14.72 22.20
N LEU A 415 -0.23 13.80 22.32
CA LEU A 415 0.23 12.98 21.19
C LEU A 415 -0.88 12.07 20.65
N TYR A 416 -0.95 12.00 19.32
CA TYR A 416 -1.90 11.17 18.60
C TYR A 416 -1.25 9.86 18.13
N PHE A 417 -2.02 8.76 18.17
CA PHE A 417 -1.57 7.43 17.77
C PHE A 417 -2.51 6.82 16.73
N SER A 418 -1.95 6.00 15.83
CA SER A 418 -2.73 5.30 14.80
C SER A 418 -3.60 4.16 15.34
N SER A 419 -3.39 3.74 16.59
CA SER A 419 -4.20 2.71 17.25
C SER A 419 -4.34 2.94 18.75
N ILE A 420 -5.43 2.44 19.32
CA ILE A 420 -5.67 2.47 20.77
C ILE A 420 -4.60 1.65 21.50
N ALA A 421 -4.11 0.56 20.90
CA ALA A 421 -3.04 -0.25 21.49
C ALA A 421 -1.71 0.52 21.59
N SER A 422 -1.32 1.28 20.57
CA SER A 422 -0.16 2.18 20.61
C SER A 422 -0.33 3.27 21.67
N MET A 423 -1.51 3.89 21.77
CA MET A 423 -1.81 4.87 22.83
C MET A 423 -1.68 4.24 24.22
N LYS A 424 -2.22 3.04 24.44
CA LYS A 424 -2.12 2.33 25.72
C LYS A 424 -0.68 2.03 26.09
N ARG A 425 0.17 1.60 25.14
CA ARG A 425 1.60 1.42 25.38
C ARG A 425 2.30 2.73 25.76
N HIS A 426 1.93 3.83 25.11
CA HIS A 426 2.48 5.15 25.45
C HIS A 426 2.14 5.60 26.88
N LYS A 427 1.01 5.16 27.46
CA LYS A 427 0.65 5.51 28.85
C LYS A 427 1.75 5.19 29.87
N VAL A 428 2.64 4.22 29.58
CA VAL A 428 3.76 3.86 30.44
C VAL A 428 4.65 5.07 30.79
N LEU A 429 4.87 5.98 29.83
CA LEU A 429 5.63 7.23 30.03
C LEU A 429 4.98 8.20 31.03
N HIS A 430 3.68 8.03 31.29
CA HIS A 430 2.90 8.89 32.16
C HIS A 430 2.22 8.12 33.29
N SER A 431 2.69 6.91 33.61
CA SER A 431 2.08 5.99 34.57
C SER A 431 1.68 6.68 35.88
N ASN A 432 2.56 7.51 36.45
CA ASN A 432 2.28 8.22 37.71
C ASN A 432 1.18 9.28 37.58
N ARG A 433 1.10 9.94 36.42
CA ARG A 433 0.10 10.99 36.15
C ARG A 433 -1.26 10.41 35.79
N TYR A 434 -1.29 9.28 35.07
CA TYR A 434 -2.54 8.55 34.83
C TYR A 434 -3.11 7.96 36.12
N LYS A 435 -2.28 7.36 36.99
CA LYS A 435 -2.71 6.92 38.33
C LYS A 435 -3.32 8.05 39.15
N LYS A 436 -2.70 9.24 39.14
CA LYS A 436 -3.23 10.43 39.82
C LYS A 436 -4.56 10.91 39.23
N LYS A 437 -4.72 10.85 37.90
CA LYS A 437 -5.96 11.25 37.21
C LYS A 437 -7.11 10.25 37.44
N GLU A 438 -6.82 8.95 37.43
CA GLU A 438 -7.80 7.89 37.74
C GLU A 438 -8.23 7.96 39.21
N MET A 439 -7.31 8.24 40.13
CA MET A 439 -7.68 8.53 41.53
C MET A 439 -8.55 9.79 41.65
N LEU A 440 -8.24 10.88 40.94
CA LEU A 440 -9.05 12.10 40.95
C LEU A 440 -10.46 11.93 40.34
N ILE A 441 -10.62 11.01 39.37
CA ILE A 441 -11.95 10.69 38.81
C ILE A 441 -12.75 9.88 39.84
N ASN A 442 -12.14 8.89 40.48
CA ASN A 442 -12.80 8.09 41.52
C ASN A 442 -13.19 8.91 42.76
N TYR A 443 -12.45 9.98 43.09
CA TYR A 443 -12.82 10.91 44.18
C TYR A 443 -13.96 11.87 43.82
N ASN A 444 -14.33 11.99 42.54
CA ASN A 444 -15.41 12.85 42.08
C ASN A 444 -16.71 12.08 41.79
N ASP A 445 -16.71 10.75 41.92
CA ASP A 445 -17.89 9.88 41.75
C ASP A 445 -18.54 9.47 43.11
N ASP A 446 -18.01 9.97 44.24
CA ASP A 446 -18.50 9.63 45.60
C ASP A 446 -19.55 10.62 46.17
N ASP A 447 -20.09 11.55 45.36
CA ASP A 447 -20.99 12.61 45.84
C ASP A 447 -22.30 12.75 45.04
N ASP A 448 -22.90 11.62 44.63
CA ASP A 448 -24.35 11.55 44.38
C ASP A 448 -24.88 10.16 44.76
N ASN A 449 -25.28 10.04 46.03
CA ASN A 449 -26.16 8.98 46.50
C ASN A 449 -27.61 9.29 46.05
N ASP A 450 -28.22 8.33 45.36
CA ASP A 450 -29.43 7.62 45.81
C ASP A 450 -30.50 7.41 44.72
N ALA A 451 -31.22 6.30 44.92
CA ALA A 451 -32.50 5.90 44.37
C ALA A 451 -32.52 5.06 43.07
N GLY A 452 -32.60 3.74 43.26
CA GLY A 452 -33.65 2.95 42.59
C GLY A 452 -33.19 1.90 41.59
N GLU A 453 -32.94 0.69 42.09
CA GLU A 453 -33.23 -0.56 41.35
C GLU A 453 -34.74 -0.61 40.95
N PRO A 454 -35.15 -1.32 39.87
CA PRO A 454 -34.89 -2.76 39.78
C PRO A 454 -34.59 -3.34 38.39
N GLU A 455 -34.00 -4.54 38.47
CA GLU A 455 -33.98 -5.57 37.44
C GLU A 455 -35.36 -5.80 36.80
N LEU A 456 -35.40 -5.90 35.47
CA LEU A 456 -36.41 -6.67 34.75
C LEU A 456 -35.73 -7.43 33.61
N ALA A 457 -35.58 -8.74 33.82
CA ALA A 457 -35.36 -9.70 32.76
C ALA A 457 -36.60 -9.77 31.86
N MET A 458 -36.42 -9.71 30.53
CA MET A 458 -37.37 -10.29 29.59
C MET A 458 -36.68 -10.72 28.30
N ASN A 459 -36.73 -12.03 28.06
CA ASN A 459 -36.60 -12.66 26.77
C ASN A 459 -37.63 -12.10 25.79
N SER A 460 -37.22 -11.87 24.55
CA SER A 460 -38.05 -12.22 23.39
C SER A 460 -37.18 -12.27 22.13
N ASN A 461 -37.12 -13.48 21.56
CA ASN A 461 -37.10 -13.64 20.12
C ASN A 461 -38.16 -12.72 19.52
N ASP A 462 -37.84 -11.99 18.47
CA ASP A 462 -38.76 -11.86 17.35
C ASP A 462 -38.05 -11.50 16.05
N HIS A 463 -38.42 -12.29 15.05
CA HIS A 463 -38.15 -12.12 13.63
C HIS A 463 -38.69 -10.79 13.11
N TYR A 464 -37.87 -10.07 12.34
CA TYR A 464 -38.33 -9.17 11.27
C TYR A 464 -37.41 -9.40 10.05
N GLN A 465 -37.86 -10.23 9.11
CA GLN A 465 -38.65 -9.88 7.92
C GLN A 465 -37.79 -9.19 6.86
N GLN A 466 -37.45 -9.99 5.85
CA GLN A 466 -37.00 -9.53 4.54
C GLN A 466 -38.12 -8.70 3.92
N GLU A 467 -37.89 -7.40 3.77
CA GLU A 467 -38.70 -6.58 2.88
C GLU A 467 -38.47 -7.05 1.44
N GLN A 468 -39.56 -7.51 0.84
CA GLN A 468 -39.69 -7.72 -0.59
C GLN A 468 -39.53 -6.37 -1.27
N VAL A 469 -38.46 -6.20 -2.05
CA VAL A 469 -38.37 -5.09 -3.00
C VAL A 469 -39.15 -5.49 -4.23
N ASP A 470 -40.20 -4.71 -4.50
CA ASP A 470 -41.08 -4.82 -5.66
C ASP A 470 -40.31 -4.93 -6.98
N ASN A 471 -40.66 -5.96 -7.74
CA ASN A 471 -40.31 -6.14 -9.14
C ASN A 471 -41.00 -5.07 -10.00
N ASN A 472 -40.40 -3.89 -10.12
CA ASN A 472 -40.70 -2.98 -11.23
C ASN A 472 -39.77 -3.28 -12.40
N SER A 473 -40.30 -4.11 -13.31
CA SER A 473 -40.16 -4.05 -14.77
C SER A 473 -38.91 -3.33 -15.31
N ALA A 474 -37.87 -4.13 -15.61
CA ALA A 474 -36.86 -3.74 -16.57
C ALA A 474 -37.53 -3.39 -17.92
N PRO A 475 -37.14 -2.29 -18.60
CA PRO A 475 -37.70 -1.95 -19.89
C PRO A 475 -37.37 -3.04 -20.92
N ILE A 476 -38.41 -3.58 -21.55
CA ILE A 476 -38.29 -4.51 -22.67
C ILE A 476 -37.82 -3.70 -23.88
N ILE A 477 -36.53 -3.81 -24.21
CA ILE A 477 -35.95 -3.21 -25.41
C ILE A 477 -36.26 -4.13 -26.59
N MET A 478 -37.21 -3.73 -27.44
CA MET A 478 -37.65 -4.51 -28.61
C MET A 478 -36.81 -4.28 -29.88
N ASN A 479 -35.79 -3.41 -29.83
CA ASN A 479 -34.93 -3.14 -30.98
C ASN A 479 -33.48 -2.82 -30.57
N ILE A 480 -32.52 -3.56 -31.13
CA ILE A 480 -31.08 -3.44 -30.82
C ILE A 480 -30.47 -2.13 -31.35
N PHE A 481 -31.15 -1.43 -32.26
CA PHE A 481 -30.68 -0.17 -32.84
C PHE A 481 -30.88 1.05 -31.93
N ASP A 482 -31.71 0.96 -30.90
CA ASP A 482 -31.88 2.07 -29.94
C ASP A 482 -30.67 2.24 -29.00
N PHE A 483 -29.78 1.24 -28.92
CA PHE A 483 -28.52 1.32 -28.17
C PHE A 483 -27.44 2.17 -28.87
N PHE A 484 -27.61 2.45 -30.16
CA PHE A 484 -26.64 3.18 -30.98
C PHE A 484 -27.00 4.67 -31.17
N LYS A 485 -28.13 5.13 -30.62
CA LYS A 485 -28.46 6.55 -30.62
C LYS A 485 -27.59 7.27 -29.60
N SER A 486 -26.83 8.24 -30.08
CA SER A 486 -26.01 9.14 -29.27
C SER A 486 -26.90 10.07 -28.46
N ASP A 487 -26.60 10.29 -27.17
CA ASP A 487 -27.26 11.27 -26.28
C ASP A 487 -27.10 12.75 -26.75
N PHE A 488 -26.57 12.99 -27.94
CA PHE A 488 -26.35 14.32 -28.54
C PHE A 488 -27.16 14.61 -29.81
N GLU A 489 -28.13 13.77 -30.21
CA GLU A 489 -29.07 14.15 -31.26
C GLU A 489 -30.21 14.99 -30.68
N GLN A 490 -30.03 16.31 -30.74
CA GLN A 490 -31.08 17.27 -30.47
C GLN A 490 -32.27 17.08 -31.42
N VAL A 491 -33.44 17.06 -30.80
CA VAL A 491 -34.76 17.25 -31.39
C VAL A 491 -34.71 18.34 -32.48
N LYS A 492 -34.98 17.96 -33.73
CA LYS A 492 -35.55 18.85 -34.73
C LYS A 492 -36.90 18.28 -35.13
N GLU A 493 -37.94 18.71 -34.42
CA GLU A 493 -39.30 18.65 -34.93
C GLU A 493 -39.64 20.00 -35.58
N ASN A 494 -40.24 19.90 -36.76
CA ASN A 494 -41.17 20.85 -37.40
C ASN A 494 -40.61 22.07 -38.13
N GLU A 495 -40.30 21.86 -39.42
CA GLU A 495 -40.77 22.75 -40.49
C GLU A 495 -41.54 21.92 -41.53
N SER A 496 -42.84 21.73 -41.28
CA SER A 496 -43.96 21.92 -42.22
C SER A 496 -45.23 21.32 -41.61
#